data_AF-A0A9X8VDM3-F1
#
_entry.id   AF-A0A9X8VDM3-F1
#
_cell.length_a   1.000
_cell.length_b   1.000
_cell.length_c   1.000
_cell.angle_alpha   90.00
_cell.angle_beta   90.00
_cell.angle_gamma   90.00
#
_symmetry.space_group_name_H-M   'P 1'
#
loop_
_entity.id
_entity.type
_entity.pdbx_description
1 polymer ?
#
loop_
_entity_poly.entity_id
_entity_poly.type
_entity_poly.pdbx_seq_one_letter_code
_entity_poly.pdbx_strand_id
1 'polypeptide(L)' 'FHAADGSGYQFLAEILSDLNQRNPQIAARLIEPLIRLKRYDAGRQALMRKALEQLKGLENLSGDLYEK' A
#
# COMPACT_ATOMS: atom_id res chain seq x y z
N PHE A 1 -12.42 2.13 3.77
CA PHE A 1 -11.16 1.95 3.02
C PHE A 1 -11.12 2.80 1.74
N HIS A 2 -11.96 2.57 0.72
CA HIS A 2 -11.94 3.34 -0.56
C HIS A 2 -12.61 4.73 -0.52
N ALA A 3 -12.42 5.47 0.57
CA ALA A 3 -12.91 6.83 0.69
C ALA A 3 -12.35 7.70 -0.45
N ALA A 4 -13.15 8.64 -0.95
CA ALA A 4 -12.79 9.47 -2.11
C ALA A 4 -11.60 10.41 -1.81
N ASP A 5 -11.37 10.72 -0.53
CA ASP A 5 -10.24 11.52 -0.05
C ASP A 5 -8.92 10.72 0.08
N GLY A 6 -8.97 9.39 -0.06
CA GLY A 6 -7.80 8.52 0.06
C GLY A 6 -7.33 8.24 1.48
N SER A 7 -8.07 8.68 2.51
CA SER A 7 -7.72 8.49 3.93
C SER A 7 -7.43 7.02 4.28
N GLY A 8 -8.22 6.08 3.74
CA GLY A 8 -8.00 4.66 3.98
C GLY A 8 -6.73 4.10 3.31
N TYR A 9 -6.30 4.65 2.17
CA TYR A 9 -5.07 4.22 1.50
C TYR A 9 -3.84 4.72 2.26
N GLN A 10 -3.89 5.97 2.73
CA GLN A 10 -2.84 6.56 3.54
C GLN A 10 -2.68 5.81 4.87
N PHE A 11 -3.79 5.52 5.55
CA PHE A 11 -3.77 4.72 6.78
C PHE A 11 -3.15 3.33 6.56
N LEU A 12 -3.51 2.65 5.46
CA LEU A 12 -2.94 1.34 5.16
C LEU A 12 -1.43 1.44 4.82
N ALA A 13 -0.99 2.49 4.11
CA ALA A 13 0.43 2.70 3.85
C ALA A 13 1.22 2.84 5.15
N GLU A 14 0.73 3.59 6.13
CA GLU A 14 1.37 3.75 7.45
C GLU A 14 1.47 2.40 8.20
N ILE A 15 0.40 1.62 8.20
CA ILE A 15 0.39 0.28 8.80
C ILE A 15 1.37 -0.66 8.07
N LEU A 16 1.41 -0.61 6.74
CA LEU A 16 2.33 -1.42 5.95
C LEU A 16 3.79 -1.02 6.16
N SER A 17 4.09 0.27 6.37
CA SER A 17 5.44 0.72 6.73
C SER A 17 5.90 0.17 8.08
N ASP A 18 5.04 0.14 9.10
CA ASP A 18 5.38 -0.47 10.40
C ASP A 18 5.53 -1.99 10.29
N LEU A 19 4.59 -2.66 9.60
CA LEU A 19 4.62 -4.11 9.42
C LEU A 19 5.76 -4.57 8.53
N ASN A 20 6.21 -3.76 7.57
CA ASN A 20 7.39 -4.05 6.77
C ASN A 20 8.63 -4.28 7.66
N GLN A 21 8.71 -3.62 8.82
CA GLN A 21 9.84 -3.78 9.74
C GLN A 21 9.64 -4.97 10.69
N ARG A 22 8.43 -5.17 11.19
CA ARG A 22 8.13 -6.15 12.25
C ARG A 22 7.75 -7.53 11.71
N ASN A 23 7.01 -7.56 10.61
CA ASN A 23 6.50 -8.79 9.98
C ASN A 23 6.20 -8.60 8.47
N PRO A 24 7.26 -8.65 7.63
CA PRO A 24 7.16 -8.50 6.16
C PRO A 24 6.09 -9.37 5.49
N GLN A 25 5.93 -10.62 5.95
CA GLN A 25 5.00 -11.57 5.35
C GLN A 25 3.53 -11.15 5.53
N ILE A 26 3.22 -10.52 6.67
CA ILE A 26 1.89 -9.98 6.91
C ILE A 26 1.69 -8.69 6.11
N ALA A 27 2.70 -7.84 6.01
CA ALA A 27 2.65 -6.66 5.14
C ALA A 27 2.34 -7.05 3.67
N ALA A 28 3.02 -8.07 3.15
CA ALA A 28 2.83 -8.59 1.79
C ALA A 28 1.42 -9.15 1.53
N ARG A 29 0.69 -9.59 2.57
CA ARG A 29 -0.72 -10.01 2.43
C ARG A 29 -1.67 -8.81 2.48
N LEU A 30 -1.35 -7.81 3.28
CA LEU A 30 -2.20 -6.63 3.49
C LEU A 30 -2.09 -5.57 2.38
N ILE A 31 -1.05 -5.61 1.55
CA ILE A 31 -0.88 -4.72 0.39
C ILE A 31 -1.81 -5.08 -0.80
N GLU A 32 -2.32 -6.33 -0.86
CA GLU A 32 -3.16 -6.84 -1.96
C GLU A 32 -4.32 -5.89 -2.39
N PRO A 33 -5.06 -5.24 -1.46
CA PRO A 33 -6.12 -4.30 -1.84
C PRO A 33 -5.61 -3.08 -2.60
N LEU A 34 -4.38 -2.61 -2.35
CA LEU A 34 -3.75 -1.47 -3.03
C LEU A 34 -3.28 -1.82 -4.45
N ILE A 35 -2.84 -3.06 -4.68
CA ILE A 35 -2.36 -3.51 -6.00
C ILE A 35 -3.52 -3.72 -6.98
N ARG A 36 -4.69 -4.11 -6.49
CA ARG A 36 -5.90 -4.33 -7.32
C ARG A 36 -6.61 -3.02 -7.68
N LEU A 37 -5.87 -2.03 -8.20
CA LEU A 37 -6.38 -0.69 -8.50
C LEU A 37 -7.25 -0.61 -9.77
N LYS A 38 -7.06 -1.52 -10.75
CA LYS A 38 -7.74 -1.48 -12.07
C LYS A 38 -9.28 -1.48 -12.01
N ARG A 39 -9.87 -1.92 -10.90
CA ARG A 39 -11.33 -2.01 -10.69
C ARG A 39 -11.98 -0.71 -10.19
N TYR A 40 -11.19 0.32 -9.89
CA TYR A 40 -11.68 1.60 -9.37
C TYR A 40 -11.59 2.70 -10.42
N ASP A 41 -12.27 3.82 -10.19
CA ASP A 41 -12.18 5.02 -11.02
C ASP A 41 -10.78 5.67 -10.97
N ALA A 42 -10.52 6.58 -11.91
CA ALA A 42 -9.23 7.24 -12.06
C ALA A 42 -8.75 7.97 -10.79
N GLY A 43 -9.65 8.60 -10.03
CA GLY A 43 -9.30 9.31 -8.81
C GLY A 43 -8.79 8.36 -7.74
N ARG A 44 -9.53 7.27 -7.49
CA ARG A 44 -9.09 6.22 -6.56
C ARG A 44 -7.81 5.52 -7.02
N GLN A 45 -7.67 5.26 -8.32
CA GLN A 45 -6.44 4.67 -8.86
C GLN A 45 -5.22 5.55 -8.58
N ALA A 46 -5.33 6.87 -8.75
CA ALA A 46 -4.24 7.79 -8.48
C ALA A 46 -3.84 7.78 -6.99
N LEU A 47 -4.82 7.78 -6.08
CA LEU A 47 -4.57 7.73 -4.64
C LEU A 47 -3.93 6.40 -4.20
N MET A 48 -4.38 5.28 -4.78
CA MET A 48 -3.78 3.96 -4.50
C MET A 48 -2.34 3.86 -5.04
N ARG A 49 -2.07 4.41 -6.24
CA ARG A 49 -0.70 4.48 -6.78
C ARG A 49 0.21 5.30 -5.88
N LYS A 50 -0.25 6.46 -5.41
CA LYS A 50 0.52 7.31 -4.49
C LYS A 50 0.91 6.55 -3.21
N ALA A 51 -0.01 5.77 -2.64
CA ALA A 51 0.28 4.93 -1.47
C ALA A 51 1.34 3.85 -1.77
N LEU A 52 1.26 3.21 -2.95
CA LEU A 52 2.27 2.23 -3.38
C LEU A 52 3.64 2.87 -3.62
N GLU A 53 3.69 4.07 -4.20
CA GLU A 53 4.93 4.82 -4.41
C GLU A 53 5.59 5.21 -3.08
N GLN A 54 4.80 5.59 -2.07
CA GLN A 54 5.29 5.83 -0.70
C GLN A 54 5.95 4.58 -0.12
N LEU A 55 5.29 3.41 -0.24
CA LEU A 55 5.84 2.14 0.25
C LEU A 55 7.10 1.72 -0.51
N LYS A 56 7.13 1.94 -1.83
CA LYS A 56 8.31 1.68 -2.66
C LYS A 56 9.50 2.57 -2.28
N GLY A 57 9.24 3.76 -1.75
CA GLY A 57 10.25 4.71 -1.28
C GLY A 57 10.84 4.39 0.10
N LEU A 58 10.41 3.32 0.78
CA LEU A 58 10.97 2.93 2.08
C LEU A 58 12.42 2.44 1.91
N GLU A 59 13.35 3.03 2.66
CA GLU A 59 14.77 2.65 2.61
C GLU A 59 15.02 1.19 2.99
N ASN A 60 14.18 0.62 3.85
CA ASN A 60 14.26 -0.76 4.34
C ASN A 60 13.10 -1.63 3.84
N LEU A 61 12.63 -1.40 2.62
CA LEU A 61 11.59 -2.22 2.01
C LEU A 61 12.02 -3.70 1.96
N SER A 62 11.21 -4.56 2.56
CA SER A 62 11.43 -6.00 2.57
C SER A 62 11.22 -6.62 1.17
N GLY A 63 11.91 -7.72 0.90
CA GLY A 63 11.72 -8.50 -0.33
C GLY A 63 10.28 -8.98 -0.49
N ASP A 64 9.68 -9.51 0.58
CA ASP A 64 8.28 -9.99 0.58
C ASP A 64 7.30 -8.90 0.11
N LEU A 65 7.51 -7.65 0.52
CA LEU A 65 6.65 -6.52 0.16
C LEU A 65 6.99 -5.96 -1.23
N TYR A 66 8.25 -6.02 -1.66
CA TYR A 66 8.68 -5.60 -2.99
C TYR A 66 8.20 -6.54 -4.11
N GLU A 67 8.08 -7.84 -3.84
CA GLU A 67 7.63 -8.85 -4.81
C GLU A 67 6.11 -8.79 -5.13
N LYS A 68 5.35 -7.96 -4.40
CA LYS A 68 3.90 -7.80 -4.54
C LYS A 68 3.52 -6.71 -5.54
#